data_AF-A0AA47NM06-F1
#
_entry.id   AF-A0AA47NM06-F1
#
_cell.length_a   1.000
_cell.length_b   1.000
_cell.length_c   1.000
_cell.angle_alpha   90.00
_cell.angle_beta   90.00
_cell.angle_gamma   90.00
#
_symmetry.space_group_name_H-M   'P 1'
#
loop_
_entity.id
_entity.type
_entity.pdbx_description
1 polymer ?
#
loop_
_entity_poly.entity_id
_entity_poly.type
_entity_poly.pdbx_seq_one_letter_code
_entity_poly.pdbx_strand_id
1 'polypeptide(L)'
;MEEILNFTPESLDTTPIAVAPESVDPSPIAQLQPDPPNINAENSLDDQQPRASSTPLRASSFRWQRERAKLRRDMNRMKREMKAARQETERFRKRLERLRQNRARSQEKVKFTTQGKRVVEFLCRDENSRLLPGKKDTVTKNKNKQQRRVLVKPLAELHISYNSEMERQRMLSYRQFVRYCPFYVTQPKASDRNTCACMDHENVKLLSEKLQQKGLLKTCSVSELLSAIVCNPDNKACMYRICAKCYNEVEVSQPQTEEMVVWSQWVRKPVTEEQRTFMNFVKETQNGTSSEMLELFNRKLDGLAKHHFNWLHQTKECRALKDSLRDDEIVVHVDFAENSGCKLNREVQAFHFGGNRRQATVHSCVAYFSDGVQSFATISGSLRHDERAVWAHLEPVIKDVMDNRNPRPTTLHVMSDGPVTQ
;
A
#
# COMPACT_ATOMS: atom_id res chain seq x y z
N MET A 1 31.18 -39.54 -30.78
CA MET A 1 30.67 -40.22 -29.58
C MET A 1 30.83 -39.25 -28.42
N GLU A 2 30.24 -38.06 -28.44
CA GLU A 2 28.79 -37.73 -28.46
C GLU A 2 28.04 -38.35 -27.27
N GLU A 3 27.71 -37.51 -26.28
CA GLU A 3 26.34 -37.40 -25.76
C GLU A 3 26.20 -36.04 -25.04
N ILE A 4 25.40 -35.16 -25.65
CA ILE A 4 25.00 -33.84 -25.16
C ILE A 4 23.58 -34.00 -24.62
N LEU A 5 23.38 -33.76 -23.32
CA LEU A 5 22.05 -33.76 -22.70
C LEU A 5 21.37 -32.40 -22.90
N ASN A 6 20.44 -32.35 -23.86
CA ASN A 6 19.51 -31.25 -24.10
C ASN A 6 18.36 -31.29 -23.09
N PHE A 7 18.15 -30.20 -22.35
CA PHE A 7 16.93 -29.96 -21.59
C PHE A 7 16.13 -28.83 -22.24
N THR A 8 15.13 -29.21 -23.05
CA THR A 8 14.07 -28.34 -23.57
C THR A 8 12.74 -28.93 -23.15
N PRO A 9 11.85 -28.18 -22.47
CA PRO A 9 10.49 -28.64 -22.20
C PRO A 9 9.57 -28.39 -23.41
N GLU A 10 8.63 -29.32 -23.60
CA GLU A 10 7.69 -29.40 -24.73
C GLU A 10 6.68 -28.25 -24.78
N SER A 11 6.39 -27.85 -26.03
CA SER A 11 5.40 -26.86 -26.46
C SER A 11 3.98 -27.40 -26.28
N LEU A 12 3.09 -26.65 -25.61
CA LEU A 12 1.65 -26.87 -25.64
C LEU A 12 0.98 -25.87 -26.59
N ASP A 13 0.37 -26.42 -27.63
CA ASP A 13 -0.35 -25.74 -28.69
C ASP A 13 -1.53 -24.90 -28.18
N THR A 14 -1.57 -23.67 -28.66
CA THR A 14 -2.68 -22.73 -28.58
C THR A 14 -3.56 -22.84 -29.81
N THR A 15 -4.87 -23.08 -29.66
CA THR A 15 -5.88 -22.58 -30.60
C THR A 15 -7.16 -22.11 -29.87
N PRO A 16 -7.89 -21.13 -30.44
CA PRO A 16 -8.70 -20.17 -29.68
C PRO A 16 -10.21 -20.45 -29.75
N ILE A 17 -10.94 -20.13 -28.67
CA ILE A 17 -12.41 -20.17 -28.64
C ILE A 17 -12.97 -18.73 -28.72
N ALA A 18 -13.82 -18.53 -29.72
CA ALA A 18 -14.48 -17.29 -30.09
C ALA A 18 -15.71 -16.95 -29.21
N VAL A 19 -16.08 -15.67 -29.24
CA VAL A 19 -17.04 -14.99 -28.38
C VAL A 19 -18.39 -14.73 -29.10
N ALA A 20 -19.47 -14.82 -28.30
CA ALA A 20 -20.81 -14.20 -28.41
C ALA A 20 -21.82 -14.77 -29.44
N PRO A 21 -23.14 -14.45 -29.36
CA PRO A 21 -23.90 -13.68 -28.35
C PRO A 21 -25.16 -14.40 -27.81
N GLU A 22 -25.73 -13.93 -26.70
CA GLU A 22 -27.09 -14.29 -26.24
C GLU A 22 -28.10 -13.17 -26.52
N SER A 23 -29.33 -13.59 -26.79
CA SER A 23 -30.43 -12.83 -27.39
C SER A 23 -31.70 -12.86 -26.53
N VAL A 24 -32.34 -11.69 -26.40
CA VAL A 24 -33.81 -11.44 -26.41
C VAL A 24 -34.66 -11.75 -25.15
N ASP A 25 -35.03 -10.65 -24.44
CA ASP A 25 -36.38 -10.17 -23.99
C ASP A 25 -37.43 -11.11 -23.31
N PRO A 26 -38.40 -10.62 -22.47
CA PRO A 26 -39.19 -9.38 -22.73
C PRO A 26 -39.70 -8.52 -21.53
N SER A 27 -39.91 -7.23 -21.85
CA SER A 27 -41.11 -6.38 -21.59
C SER A 27 -41.55 -5.91 -20.18
N PRO A 28 -42.33 -4.78 -20.12
CA PRO A 28 -42.39 -3.88 -18.96
C PRO A 28 -43.77 -3.81 -18.27
N ILE A 29 -43.81 -3.32 -17.03
CA ILE A 29 -45.03 -2.81 -16.39
C ILE A 29 -44.89 -1.31 -16.17
N ALA A 30 -45.66 -0.55 -16.94
CA ALA A 30 -45.87 0.88 -16.75
C ALA A 30 -46.95 1.12 -15.68
N GLN A 31 -46.68 1.98 -14.71
CA GLN A 31 -47.70 2.56 -13.84
C GLN A 31 -47.96 4.00 -14.25
N LEU A 32 -49.22 4.24 -14.62
CA LEU A 32 -49.85 5.53 -14.87
C LEU A 32 -49.70 6.46 -13.66
N GLN A 33 -49.50 7.76 -13.90
CA GLN A 33 -50.23 8.84 -13.21
C GLN A 33 -50.37 10.07 -14.13
N PRO A 34 -51.43 10.89 -13.94
CA PRO A 34 -52.12 11.59 -15.03
C PRO A 34 -51.85 13.10 -15.13
N ASP A 35 -52.13 13.62 -16.33
CA ASP A 35 -52.09 15.04 -16.71
C ASP A 35 -53.09 15.93 -15.94
N PRO A 36 -52.76 17.22 -15.71
CA PRO A 36 -53.73 18.24 -15.30
C PRO A 36 -54.34 18.99 -16.50
N PRO A 37 -55.56 19.54 -16.34
CA PRO A 37 -56.45 19.88 -17.44
C PRO A 37 -56.24 21.27 -18.03
N ASN A 38 -56.49 21.35 -19.34
CA ASN A 38 -56.50 22.55 -20.15
C ASN A 38 -57.91 23.17 -20.15
N ILE A 39 -58.02 24.40 -19.65
CA ILE A 39 -59.23 25.23 -19.72
C ILE A 39 -58.83 26.51 -20.44
N ASN A 40 -59.42 26.75 -21.60
CA ASN A 40 -60.08 28.01 -21.96
C ASN A 40 -60.69 27.87 -23.35
N ALA A 41 -62.01 27.75 -23.34
CA ALA A 41 -62.89 27.97 -24.46
C ALA A 41 -63.08 29.48 -24.69
N GLU A 42 -63.36 29.84 -25.94
CA GLU A 42 -64.32 30.86 -26.41
C GLU A 42 -63.86 31.33 -27.81
N ASN A 43 -64.49 30.83 -28.87
CA ASN A 43 -65.75 31.32 -29.48
C ASN A 43 -65.55 32.60 -30.29
N SER A 44 -65.80 32.50 -31.61
CA SER A 44 -66.63 33.42 -32.42
C SER A 44 -66.35 33.15 -33.92
N LEU A 45 -67.26 32.51 -34.65
CA LEU A 45 -68.43 33.08 -35.36
C LEU A 45 -68.14 33.35 -36.84
N ASP A 46 -68.68 32.43 -37.63
CA ASP A 46 -69.48 32.56 -38.85
C ASP A 46 -69.59 33.89 -39.64
N ASP A 47 -69.60 33.67 -40.96
CA ASP A 47 -70.41 34.24 -42.03
C ASP A 47 -70.33 35.71 -42.52
N GLN A 48 -70.21 35.74 -43.85
CA GLN A 48 -70.82 36.64 -44.85
C GLN A 48 -70.46 38.14 -44.99
N GLN A 49 -70.37 38.50 -46.28
CA GLN A 49 -70.02 39.80 -46.89
C GLN A 49 -71.00 40.93 -46.54
N PRO A 50 -70.64 42.19 -46.87
CA PRO A 50 -71.29 42.79 -48.04
C PRO A 50 -70.37 43.58 -48.99
N ARG A 51 -70.80 43.63 -50.26
CA ARG A 51 -70.26 44.49 -51.32
C ARG A 51 -70.76 45.94 -51.18
N ALA A 52 -69.84 46.86 -51.46
CA ALA A 52 -69.96 48.23 -52.02
C ALA A 52 -71.00 49.23 -51.47
N SER A 53 -70.53 50.39 -50.97
CA SER A 53 -70.66 51.70 -51.66
C SER A 53 -69.99 52.88 -50.89
N SER A 54 -69.25 53.69 -51.66
CA SER A 54 -68.97 55.14 -51.57
C SER A 54 -68.81 55.93 -50.24
N THR A 55 -67.53 56.30 -49.93
CA THR A 55 -66.97 57.62 -49.48
C THR A 55 -67.24 58.17 -48.04
N PRO A 56 -66.40 59.09 -47.47
CA PRO A 56 -65.05 58.88 -46.93
C PRO A 56 -64.89 59.27 -45.43
N LEU A 57 -64.22 58.43 -44.62
CA LEU A 57 -63.63 58.84 -43.33
C LEU A 57 -62.14 58.47 -43.31
N ARG A 58 -61.38 59.13 -44.21
CA ARG A 58 -59.95 58.88 -44.45
C ARG A 58 -59.01 59.67 -43.55
N ALA A 59 -59.44 60.31 -42.45
CA ALA A 59 -58.54 61.16 -41.63
C ALA A 59 -58.26 60.62 -40.22
N SER A 60 -59.27 60.23 -39.43
CA SER A 60 -59.02 59.71 -38.05
C SER A 60 -58.40 58.30 -38.03
N SER A 61 -58.69 57.51 -39.07
CA SER A 61 -58.16 56.16 -39.27
C SER A 61 -56.63 56.13 -39.36
N PHE A 62 -55.99 57.11 -40.01
CA PHE A 62 -54.53 57.12 -40.19
C PHE A 62 -53.76 57.42 -38.90
N ARG A 63 -54.27 58.27 -38.00
CA ARG A 63 -53.60 58.58 -36.72
C ARG A 63 -53.64 57.37 -35.80
N TRP A 64 -54.80 56.73 -35.67
CA TRP A 64 -54.98 55.51 -34.88
C TRP A 64 -54.19 54.32 -35.47
N GLN A 65 -54.14 54.20 -36.80
CA GLN A 65 -53.29 53.21 -37.48
C GLN A 65 -51.79 53.46 -37.24
N ARG A 66 -51.31 54.71 -37.25
CA ARG A 66 -49.91 55.04 -36.93
C ARG A 66 -49.55 54.70 -35.48
N GLU A 67 -50.44 55.00 -34.54
CA GLU A 67 -50.22 54.73 -33.12
C GLU A 67 -50.25 53.22 -32.82
N ARG A 68 -51.20 52.48 -33.40
CA ARG A 68 -51.24 51.01 -33.36
C ARG A 68 -50.00 50.38 -34.01
N ALA A 69 -49.50 50.95 -35.10
CA ALA A 69 -48.25 50.51 -35.73
C ALA A 69 -47.01 50.83 -34.88
N LYS A 70 -47.02 51.91 -34.10
CA LYS A 70 -45.96 52.25 -33.14
C LYS A 70 -45.96 51.27 -31.95
N LEU A 71 -47.11 51.08 -31.31
CA LEU A 71 -47.27 50.12 -30.21
C LEU A 71 -46.92 48.68 -30.62
N ARG A 72 -47.28 48.26 -31.83
CA ARG A 72 -46.87 46.94 -32.36
C ARG A 72 -45.36 46.83 -32.55
N ARG A 73 -44.69 47.91 -32.99
CA ARG A 73 -43.23 47.97 -33.09
C ARG A 73 -42.57 47.93 -31.71
N ASP A 74 -43.10 48.68 -30.74
CA ASP A 74 -42.61 48.71 -29.36
C ASP A 74 -42.78 47.36 -28.67
N MET A 75 -43.95 46.72 -28.80
CA MET A 75 -44.20 45.38 -28.28
C MET A 75 -43.27 44.34 -28.93
N ASN A 76 -43.00 44.45 -30.24
CA ASN A 76 -42.05 43.57 -30.91
C ASN A 76 -40.61 43.82 -30.45
N ARG A 77 -40.22 45.07 -30.16
CA ARG A 77 -38.92 45.40 -29.57
C ARG A 77 -38.80 44.79 -28.18
N MET A 78 -39.79 44.99 -27.32
CA MET A 78 -39.81 44.46 -25.95
C MET A 78 -39.83 42.93 -25.92
N LYS A 79 -40.53 42.27 -26.86
CA LYS A 79 -40.45 40.81 -27.04
C LYS A 79 -39.06 40.33 -27.43
N ARG A 80 -38.33 41.08 -28.27
CA ARG A 80 -36.94 40.76 -28.64
C ARG A 80 -35.99 40.96 -27.46
N GLU A 81 -36.14 42.05 -26.71
CA GLU A 81 -35.38 42.34 -25.49
C GLU A 81 -35.62 41.27 -24.42
N MET A 82 -36.87 40.90 -24.16
CA MET A 82 -37.22 39.81 -23.23
C MET A 82 -36.65 38.45 -23.68
N LYS A 83 -36.66 38.16 -24.99
CA LYS A 83 -36.04 36.93 -25.53
C LYS A 83 -34.52 36.97 -25.35
N ALA A 84 -33.87 38.11 -25.59
CA ALA A 84 -32.44 38.29 -25.38
C ALA A 84 -32.06 38.14 -23.89
N ALA A 85 -32.82 38.77 -22.98
CA ALA A 85 -32.63 38.65 -21.53
C ALA A 85 -32.83 37.22 -21.03
N ARG A 86 -33.82 36.48 -21.56
CA ARG A 86 -34.00 35.03 -21.28
C ARG A 86 -32.83 34.19 -21.78
N GLN A 87 -32.29 34.49 -22.96
CA GLN A 87 -31.11 33.79 -23.48
C GLN A 87 -29.86 34.10 -22.65
N GLU A 88 -29.71 35.34 -22.19
CA GLU A 88 -28.60 35.78 -21.36
C GLU A 88 -28.62 35.14 -19.97
N THR A 89 -29.79 35.13 -19.31
CA THR A 89 -29.98 34.42 -18.03
C THR A 89 -29.70 32.92 -18.14
N GLU A 90 -30.14 32.26 -19.23
CA GLU A 90 -29.83 30.85 -19.48
C GLU A 90 -28.32 30.61 -19.72
N ARG A 91 -27.62 31.53 -20.41
CA ARG A 91 -26.16 31.47 -20.57
C ARG A 91 -25.45 31.59 -19.22
N PHE A 92 -25.89 32.52 -18.36
CA PHE A 92 -25.35 32.69 -17.01
C PHE A 92 -25.59 31.44 -16.15
N ARG A 93 -26.80 30.87 -16.18
CA ARG A 93 -27.14 29.61 -15.50
C ARG A 93 -26.20 28.47 -15.90
N LYS A 94 -26.04 28.22 -17.20
CA LYS A 94 -25.11 27.20 -17.73
C LYS A 94 -23.65 27.47 -17.40
N ARG A 95 -23.24 28.75 -17.29
CA ARG A 95 -21.89 29.11 -16.85
C ARG A 95 -21.69 28.81 -15.36
N LEU A 96 -22.66 29.14 -14.52
CA LEU A 96 -22.62 28.86 -13.09
C LEU A 96 -22.56 27.36 -12.80
N GLU A 97 -23.33 26.56 -13.53
CA GLU A 97 -23.34 25.10 -13.44
C GLU A 97 -21.98 24.49 -13.81
N ARG A 98 -21.37 24.96 -14.90
CA ARG A 98 -19.99 24.58 -15.27
C ARG A 98 -18.97 24.93 -14.20
N LEU A 99 -19.07 26.12 -13.60
CA LEU A 99 -18.17 26.53 -12.50
C LEU A 99 -18.36 25.66 -11.26
N ARG A 100 -19.60 25.29 -10.91
CA ARG A 100 -19.89 24.37 -9.80
C ARG A 100 -19.31 22.98 -10.06
N GLN A 101 -19.51 22.43 -11.26
CA GLN A 101 -18.93 21.13 -11.65
C GLN A 101 -17.40 21.14 -11.62
N ASN A 102 -16.77 22.21 -12.10
CA ASN A 102 -15.32 22.36 -12.05
C ASN A 102 -14.81 22.44 -10.60
N ARG A 103 -15.48 23.21 -9.73
CA ARG A 103 -15.14 23.27 -8.30
C ARG A 103 -15.28 21.92 -7.62
N ALA A 104 -16.36 21.19 -7.89
CA ALA A 104 -16.57 19.84 -7.36
C ALA A 104 -15.48 18.86 -7.82
N ARG A 105 -15.14 18.85 -9.13
CA ARG A 105 -14.03 18.05 -9.68
C ARG A 105 -12.68 18.40 -9.05
N SER A 106 -12.40 19.69 -8.85
CA SER A 106 -11.17 20.13 -8.17
C SER A 106 -11.12 19.66 -6.72
N GLN A 107 -12.23 19.79 -5.98
CA GLN A 107 -12.31 19.30 -4.59
C GLN A 107 -12.17 17.78 -4.51
N GLU A 108 -12.80 17.04 -5.42
CA GLU A 108 -12.69 15.58 -5.49
C GLU A 108 -11.26 15.15 -5.84
N LYS A 109 -10.60 15.86 -6.76
CA LYS A 109 -9.18 15.63 -7.10
C LYS A 109 -8.27 15.87 -5.90
N VAL A 110 -8.48 16.96 -5.16
CA VAL A 110 -7.72 17.25 -3.93
C VAL A 110 -7.95 16.15 -2.89
N LYS A 111 -9.20 15.78 -2.64
CA LYS A 111 -9.55 14.70 -1.70
C LYS A 111 -8.91 13.37 -2.11
N PHE A 112 -8.96 13.03 -3.39
CA PHE A 112 -8.33 11.84 -3.96
C PHE A 112 -6.80 11.86 -3.73
N THR A 113 -6.15 13.00 -3.95
CA THR A 113 -4.71 13.13 -3.71
C THR A 113 -4.34 13.00 -2.23
N THR A 114 -5.12 13.59 -1.31
CA THR A 114 -4.82 13.52 0.13
C THR A 114 -5.06 12.12 0.69
N GLN A 115 -6.16 11.46 0.31
CA GLN A 115 -6.41 10.07 0.70
C GLN A 115 -5.35 9.12 0.13
N GLY A 116 -4.98 9.33 -1.14
CA GLY A 116 -3.93 8.54 -1.79
C GLY A 116 -2.59 8.65 -1.06
N LYS A 117 -2.14 9.87 -0.72
CA LYS A 117 -0.90 10.09 0.03
C LYS A 117 -0.87 9.31 1.34
N ARG A 118 -1.96 9.33 2.10
CA ARG A 118 -2.06 8.62 3.39
C ARG A 118 -1.98 7.10 3.24
N VAL A 119 -2.58 6.54 2.19
CA VAL A 119 -2.46 5.09 1.90
C VAL A 119 -1.04 4.74 1.49
N VAL A 120 -0.38 5.60 0.69
CA VAL A 120 1.03 5.43 0.32
C VAL A 120 1.93 5.47 1.56
N GLU A 121 1.79 6.49 2.40
CA GLU A 121 2.53 6.62 3.66
C GLU A 121 2.34 5.39 4.54
N PHE A 122 1.11 4.89 4.69
CA PHE A 122 0.82 3.68 5.45
C PHE A 122 1.49 2.44 4.85
N LEU A 123 1.31 2.19 3.54
CA LEU A 123 1.83 0.98 2.90
C LEU A 123 3.36 0.97 2.79
N CYS A 124 3.99 2.14 2.69
CA CYS A 124 5.45 2.28 2.61
C CYS A 124 6.17 2.14 3.97
N ARG A 125 5.42 1.93 5.06
CA ARG A 125 5.98 1.54 6.36
C ARG A 125 6.59 0.15 6.28
N ASP A 126 7.72 -0.07 6.95
CA ASP A 126 8.46 -1.32 6.87
C ASP A 126 7.70 -2.52 7.45
N GLU A 127 6.76 -2.28 8.38
CA GLU A 127 5.84 -3.31 8.87
C GLU A 127 4.76 -3.75 7.87
N ASN A 128 4.48 -2.93 6.86
CA ASN A 128 3.42 -3.17 5.88
C ASN A 128 3.97 -3.62 4.52
N SER A 129 5.15 -3.14 4.14
CA SER A 129 5.87 -3.61 2.96
C SER A 129 7.38 -3.52 3.17
N ARG A 130 8.14 -4.46 2.60
CA ARG A 130 9.61 -4.42 2.57
C ARG A 130 10.12 -3.80 1.28
N LEU A 131 11.14 -2.96 1.37
CA LEU A 131 11.87 -2.45 0.20
C LEU A 131 12.77 -3.55 -0.36
N LEU A 132 12.78 -3.73 -1.68
CA LEU A 132 13.76 -4.60 -2.31
C LEU A 132 15.06 -3.83 -2.57
N PRO A 133 16.25 -4.34 -2.20
CA PRO A 133 17.50 -3.57 -2.24
C PRO A 133 18.16 -3.54 -3.62
N GLY A 134 17.77 -4.42 -4.55
CA GLY A 134 18.45 -4.54 -5.83
C GLY A 134 18.26 -3.30 -6.71
N LYS A 135 19.34 -2.84 -7.36
CA LYS A 135 19.29 -1.72 -8.32
C LYS A 135 18.30 -1.94 -9.47
N LYS A 136 18.00 -3.21 -9.79
CA LYS A 136 17.03 -3.61 -10.82
C LYS A 136 15.62 -3.83 -10.27
N ASP A 137 15.45 -3.88 -8.94
CA ASP A 137 14.15 -4.09 -8.28
C ASP A 137 13.32 -2.81 -8.33
N THR A 138 12.95 -2.41 -9.54
CA THR A 138 12.25 -1.15 -9.80
C THR A 138 11.01 -1.43 -10.64
N VAL A 139 9.97 -0.63 -10.43
CA VAL A 139 8.75 -0.68 -11.24
C VAL A 139 8.59 0.68 -11.92
N THR A 140 8.26 0.67 -13.21
CA THR A 140 8.03 1.88 -13.99
C THR A 140 6.59 1.91 -14.47
N LYS A 141 5.88 3.00 -14.19
CA LYS A 141 4.54 3.26 -14.72
C LYS A 141 4.43 4.73 -15.11
N ASN A 142 3.87 5.01 -16.29
CA ASN A 142 3.71 6.39 -16.80
C ASN A 142 5.03 7.21 -16.78
N LYS A 143 6.14 6.59 -17.19
CA LYS A 143 7.50 7.18 -17.16
C LYS A 143 8.02 7.53 -15.75
N ASN A 144 7.31 7.17 -14.68
CA ASN A 144 7.80 7.29 -13.31
C ASN A 144 8.37 5.95 -12.85
N LYS A 145 9.68 5.93 -12.58
CA LYS A 145 10.41 4.77 -12.09
C LYS A 145 10.58 4.87 -10.58
N GLN A 146 10.20 3.83 -9.86
CA GLN A 146 10.23 3.78 -8.40
C GLN A 146 10.87 2.47 -7.93
N GLN A 147 11.54 2.50 -6.78
CA GLN A 147 12.05 1.29 -6.14
C GLN A 147 10.88 0.41 -5.70
N ARG A 148 10.96 -0.88 -5.98
CA ARG A 148 9.89 -1.82 -5.71
C ARG A 148 9.83 -2.15 -4.21
N ARG A 149 8.62 -2.15 -3.67
CA ARG A 149 8.29 -2.69 -2.36
C ARG A 149 7.41 -3.92 -2.50
N VAL A 150 7.54 -4.84 -1.55
CA VAL A 150 6.77 -6.09 -1.51
C VAL A 150 5.98 -6.11 -0.21
N LEU A 151 4.67 -6.36 -0.30
CA LEU A 151 3.79 -6.43 0.86
C LEU A 151 4.21 -7.55 1.82
N VAL A 152 4.15 -7.27 3.12
CA VAL A 152 4.42 -8.26 4.19
C VAL A 152 3.19 -9.10 4.48
N LYS A 153 1.99 -8.50 4.38
CA LYS A 153 0.68 -9.14 4.58
C LYS A 153 -0.25 -8.91 3.39
N PRO A 154 -1.29 -9.73 3.22
CA PRO A 154 -2.33 -9.46 2.22
C PRO A 154 -2.97 -8.08 2.39
N LEU A 155 -3.39 -7.44 1.28
CA LEU A 155 -4.03 -6.13 1.32
C LEU A 155 -5.32 -6.11 2.15
N ALA A 156 -6.02 -7.25 2.27
CA ALA A 156 -7.21 -7.39 3.09
C ALA A 156 -6.89 -7.18 4.59
N GLU A 157 -5.84 -7.80 5.10
CA GLU A 157 -5.40 -7.62 6.50
C GLU A 157 -4.84 -6.21 6.74
N LEU A 158 -4.08 -5.69 5.79
CA LEU A 158 -3.54 -4.33 5.86
C LEU A 158 -4.64 -3.27 5.81
N HIS A 159 -5.76 -3.54 5.13
CA HIS A 159 -6.92 -2.65 5.12
C HIS A 159 -7.61 -2.59 6.48
N ILE A 160 -7.77 -3.73 7.15
CA ILE A 160 -8.30 -3.79 8.52
C ILE A 160 -7.39 -2.99 9.45
N SER A 161 -6.07 -3.24 9.36
CA SER A 161 -5.05 -2.53 10.15
C SER A 161 -5.10 -1.02 9.90
N TYR A 162 -5.13 -0.59 8.64
CA TYR A 162 -5.26 0.82 8.25
C TYR A 162 -6.49 1.47 8.88
N ASN A 163 -7.65 0.83 8.78
CA ASN A 163 -8.89 1.40 9.32
C ASN A 163 -8.90 1.42 10.86
N SER A 164 -8.19 0.52 11.53
CA SER A 164 -8.07 0.51 13.00
C SER A 164 -7.24 1.68 13.54
N GLU A 165 -6.26 2.16 12.76
CA GLU A 165 -5.40 3.29 13.14
C GLU A 165 -6.01 4.66 12.83
N MET A 166 -7.11 4.71 12.08
CA MET A 166 -7.63 5.95 11.51
C MET A 166 -8.92 6.41 12.18
N GLU A 167 -9.05 7.72 12.34
CA GLU A 167 -10.32 8.35 12.73
C GLU A 167 -11.46 7.93 11.79
N ARG A 168 -12.69 7.83 12.31
CA ARG A 168 -13.87 7.34 11.57
C ARG A 168 -14.10 8.07 10.23
N GLN A 169 -13.87 9.38 10.19
CA GLN A 169 -14.01 10.20 8.98
C GLN A 169 -12.98 9.90 7.89
N ARG A 170 -11.91 9.21 8.27
CA ARG A 170 -10.72 8.93 7.47
C ARG A 170 -10.63 7.47 7.02
N MET A 171 -11.53 6.60 7.49
CA MET A 171 -11.63 5.20 7.07
C MET A 171 -11.94 5.11 5.57
N LEU A 172 -11.47 4.04 4.94
CA LEU A 172 -11.71 3.75 3.53
C LEU A 172 -12.41 2.42 3.38
N SER A 173 -13.22 2.27 2.34
CA SER A 173 -13.65 0.94 1.88
C SER A 173 -12.46 0.18 1.29
N TYR A 174 -12.50 -1.16 1.31
CA TYR A 174 -11.43 -1.99 0.74
C TYR A 174 -11.12 -1.61 -0.72
N ARG A 175 -12.16 -1.40 -1.53
CA ARG A 175 -12.02 -0.99 -2.94
C ARG A 175 -11.30 0.35 -3.10
N GLN A 176 -11.57 1.32 -2.23
CA GLN A 176 -10.88 2.61 -2.23
C GLN A 176 -9.42 2.44 -1.81
N PHE A 177 -9.16 1.69 -0.74
CA PHE A 177 -7.80 1.40 -0.26
C PHE A 177 -6.93 0.77 -1.34
N VAL A 178 -7.42 -0.29 -2.00
CA VAL A 178 -6.72 -0.95 -3.11
C VAL A 178 -6.51 0.00 -4.30
N ARG A 179 -7.50 0.85 -4.63
CA ARG A 179 -7.37 1.86 -5.71
C ARG A 179 -6.26 2.89 -5.41
N TYR A 180 -6.00 3.18 -4.14
CA TYR A 180 -4.94 4.08 -3.72
C TYR A 180 -3.59 3.40 -3.50
N CYS A 181 -3.52 2.07 -3.60
CA CYS A 181 -2.26 1.34 -3.50
C CYS A 181 -1.28 1.82 -4.59
N PRO A 182 -0.07 2.28 -4.22
CA PRO A 182 0.90 2.74 -5.19
C PRO A 182 1.40 1.58 -6.06
N PHE A 183 1.63 1.86 -7.34
CA PHE A 183 1.99 0.83 -8.33
C PHE A 183 3.32 0.11 -8.04
N TYR A 184 4.19 0.70 -7.21
CA TYR A 184 5.48 0.14 -6.84
C TYR A 184 5.44 -0.68 -5.55
N VAL A 185 4.31 -0.70 -4.84
CA VAL A 185 4.04 -1.67 -3.75
C VAL A 185 3.29 -2.84 -4.35
N THR A 186 3.90 -4.02 -4.32
CA THR A 186 3.44 -5.20 -5.06
C THR A 186 3.28 -6.41 -4.15
N GLN A 187 2.50 -7.40 -4.60
CA GLN A 187 2.44 -8.71 -3.93
C GLN A 187 3.79 -9.44 -4.05
N PRO A 188 4.15 -10.28 -3.06
CA PRO A 188 5.33 -11.12 -3.13
C PRO A 188 5.23 -12.15 -4.26
N LYS A 189 6.35 -12.38 -4.95
CA LYS A 189 6.54 -13.42 -5.97
C LYS A 189 7.48 -14.50 -5.44
N ALA A 190 7.45 -15.69 -6.04
CA ALA A 190 8.38 -16.77 -5.71
C ALA A 190 9.87 -16.38 -5.89
N SER A 191 10.17 -15.47 -6.83
CA SER A 191 11.51 -14.92 -7.03
C SER A 191 11.98 -13.97 -5.94
N ASP A 192 11.06 -13.43 -5.13
CA ASP A 192 11.36 -12.41 -4.13
C ASP A 192 11.89 -13.08 -2.86
N ARG A 193 13.16 -13.49 -2.88
CA ARG A 193 13.83 -14.11 -1.73
C ARG A 193 13.71 -13.23 -0.49
N ASN A 194 13.45 -13.85 0.66
CA ASN A 194 13.52 -13.22 1.98
C ASN A 194 14.77 -13.74 2.69
N THR A 195 15.84 -12.94 2.70
CA THR A 195 17.15 -13.35 3.23
C THR A 195 17.37 -12.95 4.69
N CYS A 196 16.47 -12.16 5.27
CA CYS A 196 16.58 -11.63 6.63
C CYS A 196 15.40 -12.08 7.52
N ALA A 197 14.88 -13.28 7.29
CA ALA A 197 13.78 -13.82 8.08
C ALA A 197 14.23 -14.12 9.52
N CYS A 198 13.38 -13.77 10.48
CA CYS A 198 13.60 -14.14 11.87
C CYS A 198 13.34 -15.63 12.11
N MET A 199 14.24 -16.25 12.87
CA MET A 199 14.12 -17.64 13.29
C MET A 199 12.86 -17.93 14.09
N ASP A 200 12.46 -17.04 15.02
CA ASP A 200 11.30 -17.27 15.88
C ASP A 200 10.01 -17.20 15.08
N HIS A 201 9.86 -16.18 14.22
CA HIS A 201 8.71 -16.06 13.32
C HIS A 201 8.66 -17.24 12.34
N GLU A 202 9.79 -17.61 11.73
CA GLU A 202 9.86 -18.70 10.75
C GLU A 202 9.56 -20.05 11.39
N ASN A 203 10.07 -20.32 12.60
CA ASN A 203 9.79 -21.56 13.31
C ASN A 203 8.32 -21.69 13.73
N VAL A 204 7.71 -20.62 14.25
CA VAL A 204 6.27 -20.65 14.56
C VAL A 204 5.45 -20.82 13.29
N LYS A 205 5.83 -20.16 12.20
CA LYS A 205 5.19 -20.32 10.90
C LYS A 205 5.23 -21.77 10.42
N LEU A 206 6.42 -22.39 10.38
CA LEU A 206 6.59 -23.80 9.98
C LEU A 206 5.74 -24.76 10.82
N LEU A 207 5.64 -24.52 12.13
CA LEU A 207 4.78 -25.31 13.03
C LEU A 207 3.30 -25.08 12.72
N SER A 208 2.87 -23.83 12.59
CA SER A 208 1.47 -23.47 12.35
C SER A 208 0.95 -24.00 11.01
N GLU A 209 1.75 -23.93 9.95
CA GLU A 209 1.43 -24.49 8.63
C GLU A 209 1.25 -26.00 8.71
N LYS A 210 2.12 -26.69 9.47
CA LYS A 210 2.03 -28.14 9.62
C LYS A 210 0.84 -28.58 10.47
N LEU A 211 0.55 -27.85 11.55
CA LEU A 211 -0.63 -28.07 12.40
C LEU A 211 -1.93 -27.80 11.62
N GLN A 212 -1.96 -26.76 10.78
CA GLN A 212 -3.09 -26.50 9.87
C GLN A 212 -3.24 -27.60 8.83
N GLN A 213 -2.14 -28.09 8.23
CA GLN A 213 -2.17 -29.22 7.29
C GLN A 213 -2.76 -30.49 7.93
N LYS A 214 -2.51 -30.70 9.23
CA LYS A 214 -3.09 -31.80 10.01
C LYS A 214 -4.53 -31.54 10.48
N GLY A 215 -5.12 -30.39 10.16
CA GLY A 215 -6.47 -30.02 10.57
C GLY A 215 -6.62 -29.65 12.05
N LEU A 216 -5.51 -29.43 12.75
CA LEU A 216 -5.49 -29.10 14.18
C LEU A 216 -5.69 -27.60 14.43
N LEU A 217 -5.20 -26.76 13.51
CA LEU A 217 -5.41 -25.31 13.53
C LEU A 217 -6.34 -24.85 12.42
N LYS A 218 -7.20 -23.89 12.74
CA LYS A 218 -8.08 -23.20 11.77
C LYS A 218 -7.29 -22.23 10.88
N THR A 219 -6.27 -21.58 11.43
CA THR A 219 -5.46 -20.54 10.78
C THR A 219 -3.97 -20.76 11.03
N CYS A 220 -3.14 -20.34 10.07
CA CYS A 220 -1.69 -20.24 10.20
C CYS A 220 -1.22 -18.77 10.26
N SER A 221 -2.15 -17.81 10.32
CA SER A 221 -1.80 -16.40 10.46
C SER A 221 -1.23 -16.13 11.85
N VAL A 222 0.06 -15.79 11.92
CA VAL A 222 0.73 -15.41 13.18
C VAL A 222 -0.04 -14.31 13.91
N SER A 223 -0.61 -13.34 13.19
CA SER A 223 -1.37 -12.23 13.79
C SER A 223 -2.63 -12.72 14.50
N GLU A 224 -3.35 -13.67 13.89
CA GLU A 224 -4.55 -14.26 14.48
C GLU A 224 -4.20 -15.20 15.64
N LEU A 225 -3.14 -16.00 15.49
CA LEU A 225 -2.65 -16.91 16.53
C LEU A 225 -2.20 -16.16 17.79
N LEU A 226 -1.48 -15.05 17.62
CA LEU A 226 -1.11 -14.18 18.74
C LEU A 226 -2.35 -13.56 19.40
N SER A 227 -3.29 -13.08 18.59
CA SER A 227 -4.56 -12.52 19.10
C SER A 227 -5.43 -13.54 19.83
N ALA A 228 -5.28 -14.83 19.53
CA ALA A 228 -6.01 -15.90 20.21
C ALA A 228 -5.52 -16.14 21.64
N ILE A 229 -4.23 -15.88 21.93
CA ILE A 229 -3.65 -16.09 23.26
C ILE A 229 -3.65 -14.84 24.13
N VAL A 230 -3.82 -13.63 23.57
CA VAL A 230 -3.78 -12.36 24.31
C VAL A 230 -5.11 -11.61 24.30
N CYS A 231 -5.43 -10.89 25.38
CA CYS A 231 -6.62 -10.02 25.40
C CYS A 231 -6.49 -8.81 24.46
N ASN A 232 -5.27 -8.27 24.34
CA ASN A 232 -4.98 -7.10 23.53
C ASN A 232 -3.53 -7.18 23.00
N PRO A 233 -3.32 -7.29 21.68
CA PRO A 233 -1.99 -7.40 21.08
C PRO A 233 -1.17 -6.10 21.17
N ASP A 234 -1.80 -4.95 21.40
CA ASP A 234 -1.11 -3.67 21.63
C ASP A 234 -0.73 -3.44 23.10
N ASN A 235 -1.13 -4.33 24.00
CA ASN A 235 -0.81 -4.22 25.42
C ASN A 235 0.45 -5.00 25.79
N LYS A 236 1.46 -4.28 26.31
CA LYS A 236 2.73 -4.87 26.74
C LYS A 236 2.56 -6.02 27.74
N ALA A 237 1.72 -5.86 28.76
CA ALA A 237 1.53 -6.89 29.79
C ALA A 237 0.88 -8.16 29.22
N CYS A 238 0.00 -8.03 28.23
CA CYS A 238 -0.61 -9.16 27.54
C CYS A 238 0.42 -9.90 26.68
N MET A 239 1.16 -9.19 25.83
CA MET A 239 2.17 -9.80 24.94
C MET A 239 3.39 -10.34 25.70
N TYR A 240 3.67 -9.81 26.88
CA TYR A 240 4.71 -10.34 27.79
C TYR A 240 4.21 -11.51 28.64
N ARG A 241 2.95 -11.93 28.47
CA ARG A 241 2.34 -13.09 29.15
C ARG A 241 2.29 -12.93 30.68
N ILE A 242 2.25 -11.69 31.18
CA ILE A 242 2.10 -11.36 32.61
C ILE A 242 0.66 -10.94 32.97
N CYS A 243 -0.23 -10.83 31.97
CA CYS A 243 -1.62 -10.48 32.19
C CYS A 243 -2.42 -11.68 32.70
N ALA A 244 -3.05 -11.54 33.86
CA ALA A 244 -3.86 -12.60 34.49
C ALA A 244 -5.15 -12.98 33.72
N LYS A 245 -5.55 -12.20 32.70
CA LYS A 245 -6.77 -12.43 31.91
C LYS A 245 -6.52 -13.09 30.56
N CYS A 246 -5.26 -13.24 30.16
CA CYS A 246 -4.91 -13.83 28.87
C CYS A 246 -5.16 -15.35 28.86
N TYR A 247 -5.34 -15.89 27.66
CA TYR A 247 -5.52 -17.32 27.46
C TYR A 247 -4.15 -17.99 27.37
N ASN A 248 -4.04 -19.20 27.92
CA ASN A 248 -2.77 -19.92 27.93
C ASN A 248 -2.47 -20.61 26.60
N GLU A 249 -3.50 -21.06 25.89
CA GLU A 249 -3.35 -21.90 24.69
C GLU A 249 -4.29 -21.47 23.56
N VAL A 250 -3.88 -21.75 22.32
CA VAL A 250 -4.73 -21.58 21.14
C VAL A 250 -5.76 -22.70 21.12
N GLU A 251 -7.01 -22.38 20.75
CA GLU A 251 -8.03 -23.41 20.51
C GLU A 251 -7.61 -24.32 19.35
N VAL A 252 -7.42 -25.61 19.64
CA VAL A 252 -7.07 -26.63 18.64
C VAL A 252 -8.11 -27.74 18.58
N SER A 253 -8.26 -28.34 17.41
CA SER A 253 -8.99 -29.61 17.29
C SER A 253 -8.22 -30.69 18.04
N GLN A 254 -8.91 -31.52 18.84
CA GLN A 254 -8.26 -32.64 19.51
C GLN A 254 -7.73 -33.65 18.48
N PRO A 255 -6.45 -34.08 18.58
CA PRO A 255 -5.95 -35.15 17.73
C PRO A 255 -6.73 -36.44 18.02
N GLN A 256 -7.31 -37.05 16.99
CA GLN A 256 -8.07 -38.29 17.13
C GLN A 256 -7.16 -39.50 17.45
N THR A 257 -5.88 -39.41 17.07
CA THR A 257 -4.85 -40.43 17.24
C THR A 257 -3.49 -39.77 17.46
N GLU A 258 -2.66 -40.35 18.34
CA GLU A 258 -1.24 -39.97 18.49
C GLU A 258 -0.41 -40.53 17.33
N GLU A 259 -0.46 -39.83 16.21
CA GLU A 259 0.38 -40.13 15.06
C GLU A 259 1.78 -39.52 15.23
N MET A 260 2.77 -40.22 14.71
CA MET A 260 4.08 -39.64 14.45
C MET A 260 3.97 -38.58 13.36
N VAL A 261 4.44 -37.38 13.67
CA VAL A 261 4.49 -36.22 12.79
C VAL A 261 5.93 -35.85 12.53
N VAL A 262 6.20 -35.47 11.28
CA VAL A 262 7.50 -34.94 10.85
C VAL A 262 7.32 -33.48 10.48
N TRP A 263 8.15 -32.60 11.06
CA TRP A 263 8.13 -31.17 10.77
C TRP A 263 9.53 -30.60 10.63
N SER A 264 9.65 -29.40 10.07
CA SER A 264 10.93 -28.70 9.96
C SER A 264 11.02 -27.57 10.97
N GLN A 265 12.22 -27.32 11.49
CA GLN A 265 12.53 -26.10 12.22
C GLN A 265 13.97 -25.66 11.97
N TRP A 266 14.24 -24.37 12.06
CA TRP A 266 15.58 -23.82 12.17
C TRP A 266 16.12 -24.02 13.58
N VAL A 267 17.31 -24.61 13.67
CA VAL A 267 18.06 -24.78 14.91
C VAL A 267 19.44 -24.16 14.79
N ARG A 268 19.93 -23.61 15.91
CA ARG A 268 21.31 -23.16 16.05
C ARG A 268 22.13 -24.29 16.67
N LYS A 269 23.13 -24.81 15.97
CA LYS A 269 23.96 -25.91 16.47
C LYS A 269 25.45 -25.71 16.17
N PRO A 270 26.35 -26.18 17.03
CA PRO A 270 27.77 -26.21 16.71
C PRO A 270 28.01 -27.23 15.58
N VAL A 271 28.75 -26.81 14.56
CA VAL A 271 29.25 -27.68 13.49
C VAL A 271 30.76 -27.62 13.55
N THR A 272 31.40 -28.79 13.57
CA THR A 272 32.86 -28.91 13.56
C THR A 272 33.28 -29.39 12.18
N GLU A 273 33.97 -28.53 11.43
CA GLU A 273 34.66 -28.89 10.19
C GLU A 273 36.15 -28.63 10.39
N GLU A 274 36.99 -29.60 10.01
CA GLU A 274 38.45 -29.47 9.93
C GLU A 274 39.10 -28.72 11.12
N GLN A 275 38.75 -29.15 12.35
CA GLN A 275 39.26 -28.62 13.63
C GLN A 275 38.74 -27.23 14.07
N ARG A 276 37.78 -26.62 13.37
CA ARG A 276 37.09 -25.41 13.84
C ARG A 276 35.62 -25.70 14.13
N THR A 277 35.19 -25.41 15.35
CA THR A 277 33.77 -25.41 15.73
C THR A 277 33.22 -24.01 15.53
N PHE A 278 32.18 -23.89 14.70
CA PHE A 278 31.42 -22.66 14.56
C PHE A 278 29.93 -22.94 14.75
N MET A 279 29.19 -21.92 15.21
CA MET A 279 27.74 -22.04 15.33
C MET A 279 27.11 -21.87 13.95
N ASN A 280 26.34 -22.87 13.52
CA ASN A 280 25.62 -22.84 12.26
C ASN A 280 24.11 -22.83 12.51
N PHE A 281 23.36 -22.29 11.55
CA PHE A 281 21.91 -22.30 11.53
C PHE A 281 21.43 -23.26 10.46
N VAL A 282 20.77 -24.35 10.86
CA VAL A 282 20.38 -25.42 9.96
C VAL A 282 18.87 -25.64 10.07
N LYS A 283 18.21 -25.80 8.91
CA LYS A 283 16.83 -26.26 8.87
C LYS A 283 16.84 -27.77 9.00
N GLU A 284 16.41 -28.27 10.14
CA GLU A 284 16.38 -29.68 10.46
C GLU A 284 14.97 -30.25 10.43
N THR A 285 14.89 -31.51 10.04
CA THR A 285 13.69 -32.32 10.17
C THR A 285 13.63 -32.90 11.59
N GLN A 286 12.52 -32.67 12.26
CA GLN A 286 12.19 -33.16 13.59
C GLN A 286 11.07 -34.19 13.47
N ASN A 287 11.00 -35.10 14.44
CA ASN A 287 9.94 -36.09 14.56
C ASN A 287 9.43 -36.14 16.00
N GLY A 288 8.16 -36.51 16.16
CA GLY A 288 7.48 -36.59 17.44
C GLY A 288 5.98 -36.75 17.25
N THR A 289 5.23 -36.85 18.33
CA THR A 289 3.77 -36.96 18.30
C THR A 289 3.11 -35.61 18.00
N SER A 290 1.83 -35.63 17.59
CA SER A 290 1.02 -34.42 17.48
C SER A 290 0.95 -33.62 18.79
N SER A 291 0.94 -34.31 19.94
CA SER A 291 0.93 -33.70 21.28
C SER A 291 2.22 -32.93 21.56
N GLU A 292 3.38 -33.54 21.33
CA GLU A 292 4.69 -32.90 21.49
C GLU A 292 4.86 -31.69 20.55
N MET A 293 4.38 -31.82 19.32
CA MET A 293 4.40 -30.73 18.35
C MET A 293 3.56 -29.53 18.81
N LEU A 294 2.38 -29.80 19.38
CA LEU A 294 1.48 -28.76 19.89
C LEU A 294 2.08 -28.05 21.12
N GLU A 295 2.67 -28.81 22.05
CA GLU A 295 3.36 -28.24 23.21
C GLU A 295 4.52 -27.34 22.78
N LEU A 296 5.33 -27.81 21.81
CA LEU A 296 6.40 -27.02 21.21
C LEU A 296 5.89 -25.74 20.55
N PHE A 297 4.76 -25.82 19.83
CA PHE A 297 4.11 -24.69 19.20
C PHE A 297 3.66 -23.65 20.22
N ASN A 298 2.90 -24.04 21.25
CA ASN A 298 2.42 -23.13 22.30
C ASN A 298 3.59 -22.43 23.00
N ARG A 299 4.64 -23.18 23.37
CA ARG A 299 5.85 -22.61 23.99
C ARG A 299 6.55 -21.59 23.09
N LYS A 300 6.68 -21.88 21.79
CA LYS A 300 7.30 -20.92 20.84
C LYS A 300 6.38 -19.73 20.57
N LEU A 301 5.06 -19.92 20.56
CA LEU A 301 4.09 -18.84 20.39
C LEU A 301 4.12 -17.86 21.56
N ASP A 302 4.27 -18.35 22.79
CA ASP A 302 4.47 -17.51 23.99
C ASP A 302 5.73 -16.64 23.87
N GLY A 303 6.86 -17.25 23.48
CA GLY A 303 8.10 -16.52 23.21
C GLY A 303 7.93 -15.50 22.08
N LEU A 304 7.22 -15.89 21.02
CA LEU A 304 6.93 -15.04 19.89
C LEU A 304 6.06 -13.84 20.26
N ALA A 305 5.15 -13.94 21.23
CA ALA A 305 4.31 -12.82 21.63
C ALA A 305 5.15 -11.63 22.13
N LYS A 306 6.08 -11.89 23.05
CA LYS A 306 7.01 -10.86 23.55
C LYS A 306 7.85 -10.28 22.42
N HIS A 307 8.38 -11.18 21.58
CA HIS A 307 9.21 -10.83 20.44
C HIS A 307 8.48 -9.92 19.44
N HIS A 308 7.25 -10.32 19.08
CA HIS A 308 6.38 -9.62 18.14
C HIS A 308 6.05 -8.21 18.64
N PHE A 309 5.73 -8.07 19.93
CA PHE A 309 5.48 -6.78 20.53
C PHE A 309 6.71 -5.87 20.53
N ASN A 310 7.88 -6.41 20.88
CA ASN A 310 9.11 -5.63 20.98
C ASN A 310 9.51 -5.02 19.64
N TRP A 311 9.51 -5.81 18.56
CA TRP A 311 9.90 -5.29 17.26
C TRP A 311 8.88 -4.25 16.75
N LEU A 312 7.57 -4.52 16.88
CA LEU A 312 6.55 -3.56 16.45
C LEU A 312 6.64 -2.25 17.24
N HIS A 313 6.87 -2.35 18.55
CA HIS A 313 7.08 -1.18 19.39
C HIS A 313 8.34 -0.43 18.96
N GLN A 314 9.47 -1.11 18.78
CA GLN A 314 10.71 -0.50 18.32
C GLN A 314 10.53 0.22 16.97
N THR A 315 9.85 -0.39 15.99
CA THR A 315 9.57 0.26 14.70
C THR A 315 8.68 1.49 14.85
N LYS A 316 7.65 1.43 15.72
CA LYS A 316 6.80 2.58 16.03
C LYS A 316 7.59 3.72 16.67
N GLU A 317 8.42 3.42 17.68
CA GLU A 317 9.27 4.42 18.35
C GLU A 317 10.33 5.00 17.41
N CYS A 318 10.99 4.16 16.60
CA CYS A 318 11.98 4.61 15.61
C CYS A 318 11.35 5.55 14.57
N ARG A 319 10.10 5.27 14.15
CA ARG A 319 9.35 6.18 13.28
C ARG A 319 9.05 7.49 14.01
N ALA A 320 8.47 7.41 15.22
CA ALA A 320 8.10 8.60 15.98
C ALA A 320 9.31 9.51 16.18
N LEU A 321 10.46 8.95 16.54
CA LEU A 321 11.72 9.68 16.67
C LEU A 321 12.15 10.35 15.36
N LYS A 322 12.07 9.64 14.22
CA LYS A 322 12.40 10.23 12.90
C LYS A 322 11.44 11.34 12.50
N ASP A 323 10.15 11.21 12.84
CA ASP A 323 9.10 12.18 12.51
C ASP A 323 9.13 13.42 13.43
N SER A 324 9.72 13.33 14.62
CA SER A 324 9.80 14.40 15.62
C SER A 324 11.21 14.95 15.86
N LEU A 325 12.15 14.69 14.95
CA LEU A 325 13.54 15.14 15.02
C LEU A 325 13.63 16.68 15.08
N ARG A 326 14.41 17.21 16.02
CA ARG A 326 14.76 18.64 16.08
C ARG A 326 15.95 18.96 15.15
N ASP A 327 16.14 20.25 14.85
CA ASP A 327 17.17 20.71 13.91
C ASP A 327 18.62 20.46 14.41
N ASP A 328 18.81 20.31 15.72
CA ASP A 328 20.07 19.99 16.40
C ASP A 328 20.18 18.50 16.80
N GLU A 329 19.29 17.64 16.31
CA GLU A 329 19.28 16.20 16.57
C GLU A 329 19.56 15.43 15.28
N ILE A 330 20.21 14.28 15.43
CA ILE A 330 20.47 13.36 14.31
C ILE A 330 20.14 11.93 14.71
N VAL A 331 19.55 11.18 13.79
CA VAL A 331 19.41 9.73 13.91
C VAL A 331 20.33 9.07 12.91
N VAL A 332 21.33 8.33 13.38
CA VAL A 332 22.18 7.47 12.54
C VAL A 332 21.64 6.06 12.61
N HIS A 333 21.04 5.60 11.52
CA HIS A 333 20.53 4.25 11.37
C HIS A 333 21.56 3.38 10.65
N VAL A 334 22.07 2.35 11.32
CA VAL A 334 23.18 1.51 10.85
C VAL A 334 22.69 0.11 10.51
N ASP A 335 23.24 -0.46 9.44
CA ASP A 335 22.98 -1.85 9.02
C ASP A 335 24.19 -2.74 9.41
N PHE A 336 24.10 -4.06 9.22
CA PHE A 336 25.24 -4.94 9.40
C PHE A 336 26.35 -4.61 8.39
N ALA A 337 27.59 -4.53 8.89
CA ALA A 337 28.75 -4.40 8.03
C ALA A 337 29.02 -5.72 7.29
N GLU A 338 29.22 -5.66 5.98
CA GLU A 338 29.41 -6.83 5.13
C GLU A 338 30.84 -6.88 4.56
N ASN A 339 31.38 -8.10 4.44
CA ASN A 339 32.64 -8.32 3.74
C ASN A 339 32.39 -8.42 2.24
N SER A 340 32.92 -7.44 1.51
CA SER A 340 32.86 -7.38 0.06
C SER A 340 34.17 -7.84 -0.55
N GLY A 341 34.11 -8.79 -1.49
CA GLY A 341 35.27 -9.21 -2.26
C GLY A 341 35.68 -8.14 -3.27
N CYS A 342 36.91 -7.65 -3.17
CA CYS A 342 37.49 -6.69 -4.10
C CYS A 342 37.75 -7.36 -5.45
N LYS A 343 36.94 -7.02 -6.45
CA LYS A 343 37.04 -7.56 -7.82
C LYS A 343 37.88 -6.63 -8.70
N LEU A 344 38.75 -7.20 -9.52
CA LEU A 344 39.44 -6.44 -10.57
C LEU A 344 38.54 -6.32 -11.80
N ASN A 345 38.74 -5.27 -12.61
CA ASN A 345 37.99 -5.09 -13.86
C ASN A 345 38.21 -6.27 -14.84
N ARG A 346 39.39 -6.87 -14.81
CA ARG A 346 39.73 -8.10 -15.54
C ARG A 346 40.51 -9.03 -14.61
N GLU A 347 39.97 -10.21 -14.36
CA GLU A 347 40.59 -11.26 -13.55
C GLU A 347 40.91 -12.47 -14.42
N VAL A 348 42.09 -13.08 -14.22
CA VAL A 348 42.34 -14.43 -14.76
C VAL A 348 41.49 -15.44 -14.00
N GLN A 349 41.08 -16.54 -14.65
CA GLN A 349 40.23 -17.56 -14.04
C GLN A 349 40.79 -18.10 -12.71
N ALA A 350 42.10 -18.32 -12.65
CA ALA A 350 42.79 -18.76 -11.43
C ALA A 350 42.66 -17.76 -10.27
N PHE A 351 42.63 -16.45 -10.55
CA PHE A 351 42.41 -15.43 -9.52
C PHE A 351 40.95 -15.42 -9.06
N HIS A 352 40.01 -15.53 -10.01
CA HIS A 352 38.57 -15.50 -9.75
C HIS A 352 38.10 -16.67 -8.86
N PHE A 353 38.55 -17.89 -9.18
CA PHE A 353 38.12 -19.12 -8.50
C PHE A 353 39.08 -19.60 -7.41
N GLY A 354 40.33 -19.12 -7.39
CA GLY A 354 41.35 -19.54 -6.44
C GLY A 354 41.27 -18.88 -5.06
N GLY A 355 40.17 -18.21 -4.70
CA GLY A 355 40.02 -17.56 -3.38
C GLY A 355 40.96 -16.37 -3.14
N ASN A 356 41.62 -15.87 -4.19
CA ASN A 356 42.67 -14.84 -4.08
C ASN A 356 42.15 -13.41 -3.88
N ARG A 357 40.82 -13.22 -3.90
CA ARG A 357 40.21 -11.89 -3.73
C ARG A 357 40.44 -11.39 -2.30
N ARG A 358 41.07 -10.23 -2.19
CA ARG A 358 41.06 -9.48 -0.93
C ARG A 358 39.63 -9.08 -0.60
N GLN A 359 39.30 -9.06 0.68
CA GLN A 359 38.03 -8.57 1.16
C GLN A 359 38.23 -7.20 1.83
N ALA A 360 37.20 -6.37 1.75
CA ALA A 360 37.08 -5.15 2.53
C ALA A 360 35.71 -5.15 3.20
N THR A 361 35.64 -4.62 4.41
CA THR A 361 34.37 -4.46 5.12
C THR A 361 33.74 -3.15 4.70
N VAL A 362 32.48 -3.21 4.27
CA VAL A 362 31.65 -2.06 3.93
C VAL A 362 30.55 -1.95 4.97
N HIS A 363 30.43 -0.77 5.58
CA HIS A 363 29.38 -0.49 6.55
C HIS A 363 28.52 0.66 6.03
N SER A 364 27.25 0.37 5.78
CA SER A 364 26.26 1.34 5.32
C SER A 364 25.47 1.91 6.50
N CYS A 365 25.24 3.21 6.47
CA CYS A 365 24.36 3.87 7.41
C CYS A 365 23.60 5.03 6.76
N VAL A 366 22.49 5.40 7.37
CA VAL A 366 21.64 6.51 6.93
C VAL A 366 21.49 7.48 8.08
N ALA A 367 21.89 8.73 7.88
CA ALA A 367 21.63 9.82 8.79
C ALA A 367 20.29 10.49 8.43
N TYR A 368 19.39 10.56 9.40
CA TYR A 368 18.14 11.31 9.30
C TYR A 368 18.24 12.60 10.10
N PHE A 369 17.68 13.65 9.51
CA PHE A 369 17.59 14.99 10.03
C PHE A 369 16.13 15.47 9.98
N SER A 370 15.83 16.57 10.66
CA SER A 370 14.51 17.22 10.59
C SER A 370 14.13 17.65 9.17
N ASP A 371 15.11 18.03 8.35
CA ASP A 371 14.93 18.59 7.00
C ASP A 371 15.33 17.63 5.86
N GLY A 372 15.82 16.42 6.17
CA GLY A 372 16.33 15.55 5.13
C GLY A 372 16.96 14.24 5.59
N VAL A 373 17.59 13.56 4.64
CA VAL A 373 18.23 12.27 4.84
C VAL A 373 19.51 12.18 4.00
N GLN A 374 20.55 11.57 4.55
CA GLN A 374 21.83 11.36 3.86
C GLN A 374 22.32 9.92 4.08
N SER A 375 22.70 9.24 3.00
CA SER A 375 23.25 7.89 3.06
C SER A 375 24.77 7.93 3.02
N PHE A 376 25.40 7.10 3.85
CA PHE A 376 26.84 6.93 3.95
C PHE A 376 27.21 5.47 3.74
N ALA A 377 28.40 5.26 3.17
CA ALA A 377 29.05 3.95 3.14
C ALA A 377 30.52 4.16 3.47
N THR A 378 30.99 3.50 4.51
CA THR A 378 32.40 3.53 4.91
C THR A 378 33.06 2.20 4.58
N ILE A 379 34.33 2.24 4.19
CA ILE A 379 35.08 1.07 3.76
C ILE A 379 36.37 0.94 4.56
N SER A 380 36.66 -0.28 5.02
CA SER A 380 37.86 -0.60 5.79
C SER A 380 38.52 -1.87 5.28
N GLY A 381 39.85 -1.95 5.38
CA GLY A 381 40.60 -3.17 5.15
C GLY A 381 40.56 -4.16 6.33
N SER A 382 39.98 -3.75 7.47
CA SER A 382 39.77 -4.64 8.63
C SER A 382 38.51 -5.46 8.45
N LEU A 383 38.59 -6.78 8.66
CA LEU A 383 37.45 -7.71 8.58
C LEU A 383 36.74 -7.94 9.92
N ARG A 384 36.93 -7.03 10.87
CA ARG A 384 36.33 -7.12 12.21
C ARG A 384 34.91 -6.58 12.14
N HIS A 385 34.01 -7.24 12.88
CA HIS A 385 32.60 -6.82 13.04
C HIS A 385 32.22 -6.60 14.50
N ASP A 386 33.23 -6.48 15.39
CA ASP A 386 33.02 -6.16 16.79
C ASP A 386 32.63 -4.68 17.00
N GLU A 387 32.22 -4.35 18.21
CA GLU A 387 31.74 -3.02 18.59
C GLU A 387 32.74 -1.90 18.28
N ARG A 388 34.05 -2.20 18.37
CA ARG A 388 35.12 -1.22 18.06
C ARG A 388 35.22 -0.97 16.56
N ALA A 389 35.07 -2.02 15.76
CA ALA A 389 35.05 -1.89 14.30
C ALA A 389 33.84 -1.06 13.85
N VAL A 390 32.67 -1.34 14.41
CA VAL A 390 31.45 -0.55 14.15
C VAL A 390 31.68 0.93 14.49
N TRP A 391 32.24 1.23 15.67
CA TRP A 391 32.52 2.62 16.05
C TRP A 391 33.52 3.32 15.11
N ALA A 392 34.58 2.63 14.69
CA ALA A 392 35.56 3.16 13.74
C ALA A 392 34.93 3.52 12.37
N HIS A 393 33.86 2.83 11.98
CA HIS A 393 33.07 3.18 10.80
C HIS A 393 32.14 4.39 11.04
N LEU A 394 31.61 4.56 12.26
CA LEU A 394 30.70 5.65 12.59
C LEU A 394 31.41 6.98 12.86
N GLU A 395 32.61 6.96 13.41
CA GLU A 395 33.40 8.16 13.70
C GLU A 395 33.52 9.13 12.50
N PRO A 396 33.94 8.70 11.29
CA PRO A 396 34.02 9.61 10.14
C PRO A 396 32.64 10.12 9.69
N VAL A 397 31.58 9.32 9.85
CA VAL A 397 30.21 9.73 9.51
C VAL A 397 29.72 10.82 10.47
N ILE A 398 29.88 10.60 11.78
CA ILE A 398 29.49 11.56 12.80
C ILE A 398 30.28 12.86 12.60
N LYS A 399 31.58 12.78 12.33
CA LYS A 399 32.42 13.94 12.07
C LYS A 399 31.93 14.75 10.86
N ASP A 400 31.68 14.09 9.72
CA ASP A 400 31.15 14.75 8.52
C ASP A 400 29.82 15.46 8.81
N VAL A 401 28.92 14.79 9.53
CA VAL A 401 27.63 15.37 9.93
C VAL A 401 27.82 16.57 10.88
N MET A 402 28.74 16.50 11.84
CA MET A 402 29.00 17.61 12.76
C MET A 402 29.62 18.81 12.07
N ASP A 403 30.47 18.60 11.06
CA ASP A 403 31.21 19.66 10.38
C ASP A 403 30.36 20.38 9.32
N ASN A 404 29.39 19.68 8.70
CA ASN A 404 28.61 20.19 7.57
C ASN A 404 27.19 20.68 7.91
N ARG A 405 26.76 20.59 9.17
CA ARG A 405 25.37 20.94 9.58
C ARG A 405 25.31 22.22 10.40
N ASN A 406 24.27 23.02 10.14
CA ASN A 406 23.95 24.23 10.88
C ASN A 406 22.44 24.26 11.18
N PRO A 407 22.00 24.24 12.45
CA PRO A 407 22.82 24.21 13.65
C PRO A 407 23.64 22.91 13.77
N ARG A 408 24.75 22.99 14.52
CA ARG A 408 25.57 21.83 14.81
C ARG A 408 24.76 20.86 15.69
N PRO A 409 24.66 19.57 15.35
CA PRO A 409 23.95 18.61 16.18
C PRO A 409 24.53 18.50 17.58
N THR A 410 23.67 18.48 18.60
CA THR A 410 24.04 18.29 20.02
C THR A 410 23.66 16.90 20.52
N THR A 411 22.77 16.20 19.82
CA THR A 411 22.25 14.90 20.25
C THR A 411 22.30 13.90 19.10
N LEU A 412 22.90 12.74 19.37
CA LEU A 412 22.99 11.62 18.45
C LEU A 412 22.13 10.46 18.96
N HIS A 413 21.18 10.04 18.13
CA HIS A 413 20.46 8.80 18.30
C HIS A 413 21.08 7.74 17.38
N VAL A 414 21.53 6.62 17.93
CA VAL A 414 22.03 5.49 17.13
C VAL A 414 20.95 4.42 17.10
N MET A 415 20.52 4.07 15.90
CA MET A 415 19.64 2.93 15.65
C MET A 415 20.46 1.88 14.92
N SER A 416 20.40 0.63 15.36
CA SER A 416 20.93 -0.51 14.62
C SER A 416 19.76 -1.34 14.13
N ASP A 417 19.77 -1.65 12.85
CA ASP A 417 18.86 -2.62 12.26
C ASP A 417 19.37 -4.01 12.67
N GLY A 418 18.88 -4.55 13.79
CA GLY A 418 18.55 -5.97 13.76
C GLY A 418 17.40 -6.09 12.74
N PRO A 419 17.34 -7.14 11.88
CA PRO A 419 16.23 -7.30 10.95
C PRO A 419 14.93 -6.89 11.61
N VAL A 420 14.04 -6.25 10.87
CA VAL A 420 12.71 -5.80 11.32
C VAL A 420 11.89 -6.92 12.00
N THR A 421 12.38 -8.16 12.03
CA THR A 421 11.81 -9.27 12.78
C THR A 421 12.78 -9.97 13.75
N GLN A 422 14.04 -9.58 13.93
CA GLN A 422 15.06 -10.30 14.74
C GLN A 422 15.01 -9.99 16.23
#